data_AF-A0A820RSJ7-F1
#
_entry.id   AF-A0A820RSJ7-F1
#
_cell.length_a   1.000
_cell.length_b   1.000
_cell.length_c   1.000
_cell.angle_alpha   90.00
_cell.angle_beta   90.00
_cell.angle_gamma   90.00
#
_symmetry.space_group_name_H-M   'P 1'
#
loop_
_entity.id
_entity.type
_entity.pdbx_description
1 polymer ?
#
loop_
_entity_poly.entity_id
_entity_poly.type
_entity_poly.pdbx_seq_one_letter_code
_entity_poly.pdbx_strand_id
1 'polypeptide(L)'
;MMSMFLGDKVFQKGIQNYLKNLSYSSATQEDLWRYLSNAADNKINVEKIMNGWTQQAGYPIVEITREYSTPIGRQQRTSNNGYITIKQKPFSLFSSTTRQEKWWIPFKYFDRTTTK
;
A
#
# COMPACT_ATOMS: atom_id res chain seq x y z
N MET A 1 -7.19 4.58 0.87
CA MET A 1 -5.92 3.83 1.02
C MET A 1 -5.57 3.67 2.49
N MET A 2 -5.30 4.75 3.21
CA MET A 2 -4.84 4.68 4.61
C MET A 2 -5.83 4.01 5.57
N SER A 3 -7.14 4.28 5.47
CA SER A 3 -8.16 3.61 6.29
C SER A 3 -8.17 2.09 6.07
N MET A 4 -8.04 1.64 4.82
CA MET A 4 -7.98 0.22 4.45
C MET A 4 -6.72 -0.47 4.99
N PHE A 5 -5.62 0.28 5.07
CA PHE A 5 -4.33 -0.20 5.58
C PHE A 5 -4.31 -0.27 7.12
N LEU A 6 -4.74 0.80 7.80
CA LEU A 6 -4.78 0.86 9.26
C LEU A 6 -5.97 0.10 9.88
N GLY A 7 -7.03 -0.12 9.10
CA GLY A 7 -8.32 -0.57 9.58
C GLY A 7 -9.18 0.60 10.07
N ASP A 8 -10.48 0.54 9.77
CA ASP A 8 -11.39 1.66 9.97
C ASP A 8 -11.46 2.15 11.43
N LYS A 9 -11.46 1.21 12.40
CA LYS A 9 -11.51 1.54 13.83
C LYS A 9 -10.27 2.33 14.29
N VAL A 10 -9.09 1.91 13.85
CA VAL A 10 -7.80 2.54 14.20
C VAL A 10 -7.70 3.90 13.54
N PHE A 11 -8.05 3.98 12.25
CA PHE A 11 -8.07 5.21 11.49
C PHE A 11 -9.01 6.25 12.13
N GLN A 12 -10.25 5.86 12.41
CA GLN A 12 -11.25 6.75 13.02
C GLN A 12 -10.79 7.26 14.39
N LYS A 13 -10.25 6.37 15.25
CA LYS A 13 -9.69 6.75 16.56
C LYS A 13 -8.55 7.76 16.40
N GLY A 14 -7.64 7.54 15.45
CA GLY A 14 -6.52 8.44 15.17
C GLY A 14 -6.97 9.82 14.72
N ILE A 15 -7.93 9.89 13.80
CA ILE A 15 -8.50 11.17 13.32
C ILE A 15 -9.24 11.91 14.44
N GLN A 16 -10.05 11.21 15.23
CA GLN A 16 -10.75 11.82 16.38
C GLN A 16 -9.77 12.44 17.37
N ASN A 17 -8.70 11.72 17.72
CA ASN A 17 -7.67 12.22 18.61
C ASN A 17 -6.90 13.40 18.00
N TYR A 18 -6.57 13.34 16.71
CA TYR A 18 -5.91 14.43 15.99
C TYR A 18 -6.75 15.72 16.05
N LEU A 19 -8.03 15.65 15.66
CA LEU A 19 -8.92 16.81 15.62
C LEU A 19 -9.21 17.37 17.02
N LYS A 20 -9.40 16.50 18.02
CA LYS A 20 -9.70 16.93 19.39
C LYS A 20 -8.51 17.63 20.05
N ASN A 21 -7.29 17.13 19.84
CA ASN A 21 -6.11 17.68 20.51
C ASN A 21 -5.52 18.90 19.80
N LEU A 22 -5.75 19.06 18.49
CA LEU A 22 -5.29 20.21 17.71
C LEU A 22 -6.43 21.18 17.38
N SER A 23 -7.58 21.07 18.05
CA SER A 23 -8.70 21.98 17.87
C SER A 23 -8.26 23.41 18.13
N TYR A 24 -8.66 24.33 17.24
CA TYR A 24 -8.34 25.76 17.33
C TYR A 24 -6.83 26.10 17.27
N SER A 25 -6.00 25.16 16.80
CA SER A 25 -4.57 25.33 16.57
C SER A 25 -4.22 25.03 15.11
N SER A 26 -2.96 25.29 14.74
CA SER A 26 -2.37 24.85 13.47
C SER A 26 -1.86 23.42 13.59
N ALA A 27 -1.80 22.71 12.46
CA ALA A 27 -1.31 21.33 12.39
C ALA A 27 -0.42 21.14 11.16
N THR A 28 0.59 20.27 11.29
CA THR A 28 1.44 19.86 10.17
C THR A 28 1.15 18.42 9.74
N GLN A 29 1.76 17.97 8.64
CA GLN A 29 1.61 16.58 8.19
C GLN A 29 2.17 15.59 9.24
N GLU A 30 3.26 15.97 9.92
CA GLU A 30 3.94 15.13 10.92
C GLU A 30 3.03 14.89 12.12
N ASP A 31 2.23 15.90 12.50
CA ASP A 31 1.22 15.75 13.55
C ASP A 31 0.21 14.66 13.18
N LEU A 32 -0.33 14.69 11.97
CA LEU A 32 -1.30 13.69 11.51
C LEU A 32 -0.71 12.28 11.57
N TRP A 33 0.52 12.09 11.10
CA TRP A 33 1.19 10.79 11.14
C TRP A 33 1.44 10.29 12.55
N ARG A 34 1.80 11.19 13.47
CA ARG A 34 1.99 10.87 14.89
C ARG A 34 0.70 10.37 15.53
N TYR A 35 -0.42 11.07 15.35
CA TYR A 35 -1.70 10.66 15.95
C TYR A 35 -2.23 9.34 15.38
N LEU A 36 -2.04 9.10 14.08
CA LEU A 36 -2.42 7.84 13.45
C LEU A 36 -1.52 6.66 13.87
N SER A 37 -0.21 6.88 13.99
CA SER A 37 0.73 5.85 14.47
C SER A 37 0.44 5.49 15.92
N ASN A 38 0.15 6.49 16.77
CA ASN A 38 -0.25 6.28 18.16
C ASN A 38 -1.57 5.49 18.28
N ALA A 39 -2.54 5.74 17.39
CA ALA A 39 -3.79 4.98 17.38
C ALA A 39 -3.59 3.50 17.01
N ALA A 40 -2.52 3.18 16.28
CA ALA A 40 -2.10 1.84 15.90
C ALA A 40 -1.10 1.20 16.90
N ASP A 41 -1.06 1.68 18.15
CA ASP A 41 -0.12 1.27 19.19
C ASP A 41 1.36 1.37 18.78
N ASN A 42 1.70 2.28 17.87
CA ASN A 42 3.04 2.42 17.28
C ASN A 42 3.59 1.16 16.60
N LYS A 43 2.72 0.18 16.31
CA LYS A 43 3.09 -1.03 15.53
C LYS A 43 3.34 -0.69 14.06
N ILE A 44 2.74 0.41 13.60
CA ILE A 44 2.80 0.88 12.22
C ILE A 44 3.35 2.30 12.24
N ASN A 45 4.49 2.50 11.57
CA ASN A 45 5.03 3.83 11.33
C ASN A 45 4.35 4.43 10.08
N VAL A 46 3.32 5.25 10.30
CA VAL A 46 2.52 5.86 9.23
C VAL A 46 3.34 6.86 8.41
N GLU A 47 4.24 7.60 9.06
CA GLU A 47 5.10 8.59 8.41
C GLU A 47 5.98 7.94 7.33
N LYS A 48 6.66 6.84 7.64
CA LYS A 48 7.53 6.13 6.69
C LYS A 48 6.77 5.66 5.44
N ILE A 49 5.51 5.30 5.61
CA ILE A 49 4.65 4.83 4.52
C ILE A 49 4.19 6.04 3.69
N MET A 50 3.69 7.08 4.36
CA MET A 50 3.07 8.23 3.72
C MET A 50 4.06 9.20 3.11
N ASN A 51 5.30 9.27 3.58
CA ASN A 51 6.33 10.11 2.98
C ASN A 51 6.52 9.79 1.49
N GLY A 52 6.46 8.51 1.10
CA GLY A 52 6.48 8.12 -0.30
C GLY A 52 5.29 8.66 -1.10
N TRP A 53 4.12 8.77 -0.47
CA TRP A 53 2.88 9.22 -1.12
C TRP A 53 2.68 10.74 -1.12
N THR A 54 3.22 11.46 -0.15
CA THR A 54 2.99 12.91 -0.01
C THR A 54 4.17 13.76 -0.50
N GLN A 55 5.40 13.24 -0.47
CA GLN A 55 6.59 14.00 -0.84
C GLN A 55 7.10 13.70 -2.26
N GLN A 56 6.57 12.67 -2.92
CA GLN A 56 6.93 12.30 -4.30
C GLN A 56 5.78 12.68 -5.24
N ALA A 57 6.10 13.23 -6.40
CA ALA A 57 5.10 13.61 -7.38
C ALA A 57 4.62 12.37 -8.17
N GLY A 58 3.31 12.31 -8.46
CA GLY A 58 2.73 11.21 -9.21
C GLY A 58 2.33 10.01 -8.35
N TYR A 59 2.29 8.83 -8.97
CA TYR A 59 1.82 7.60 -8.32
C TYR A 59 2.43 6.37 -9.01
N PRO A 60 2.51 5.22 -8.29
CA PRO A 60 3.05 3.99 -8.85
C PRO A 60 2.03 3.25 -9.73
N ILE A 61 2.54 2.64 -10.80
CA ILE A 61 1.91 1.50 -11.48
C ILE A 61 2.45 0.22 -10.82
N VAL A 62 1.54 -0.71 -10.53
CA VAL A 62 1.89 -2.05 -10.05
C VAL A 62 1.67 -3.05 -11.19
N GLU A 63 2.75 -3.70 -11.61
CA GLU A 63 2.72 -4.78 -12.60
C GLU A 63 2.74 -6.13 -11.87
N ILE A 64 1.76 -6.96 -12.15
CA ILE A 64 1.62 -8.30 -11.56
C ILE A 64 1.69 -9.32 -12.69
N THR A 65 2.75 -10.13 -12.67
CA THR A 65 2.94 -11.24 -13.61
C THR A 65 2.76 -12.55 -12.85
N ARG A 66 1.82 -13.39 -13.31
CA ARG A 66 1.62 -14.74 -12.76
C ARG A 66 2.13 -15.76 -13.77
N GLU A 67 3.12 -16.53 -13.37
CA GLU A 67 3.70 -17.59 -14.19
C GLU A 67 3.13 -18.93 -13.73
N TYR A 68 2.47 -19.63 -14.64
CA TYR A 68 1.96 -20.98 -14.40
C TYR A 68 2.96 -21.98 -14.95
N SER A 69 3.35 -22.97 -14.16
CA SER A 69 4.17 -24.08 -14.64
C SER A 69 3.34 -24.92 -15.62
N THR A 70 3.62 -24.80 -16.92
CA THR A 70 2.98 -25.62 -17.96
C THR A 70 3.49 -27.06 -17.83
N PRO A 71 2.60 -28.07 -17.75
CA PRO A 71 3.06 -29.45 -17.83
C PRO A 71 3.58 -29.70 -19.26
N ILE A 72 4.86 -29.99 -19.40
CA ILE A 72 5.43 -30.47 -20.67
C ILE A 72 5.03 -31.94 -20.81
N GLY A 73 3.96 -32.21 -21.56
CA GLY A 73 3.50 -33.57 -21.88
C GLY A 73 2.02 -33.83 -21.59
N ARG A 74 1.41 -34.77 -22.32
CA ARG A 74 -0.04 -35.06 -22.39
C ARG A 74 -0.72 -35.48 -21.07
N GLN A 75 -0.05 -35.44 -19.93
CA GLN A 75 -0.67 -35.63 -18.62
C GLN A 75 -0.83 -34.29 -17.91
N GLN A 76 -2.05 -33.75 -18.00
CA GLN A 76 -2.50 -32.62 -17.21
C GLN A 76 -2.55 -33.02 -15.73
N ARG A 77 -1.45 -32.83 -15.03
CA ARG A 77 -1.50 -32.53 -13.59
C ARG A 77 -1.31 -31.04 -13.45
N THR A 78 -2.39 -30.35 -13.10
CA THR A 78 -2.38 -28.93 -12.74
C THR A 78 -1.44 -28.75 -11.55
N SER A 79 -0.17 -28.43 -11.81
CA SER A 79 0.74 -28.02 -10.75
C SER A 79 0.34 -26.60 -10.36
N ASN A 80 -0.26 -26.46 -9.17
CA ASN A 80 -0.64 -25.16 -8.62
C ASN A 80 0.57 -24.33 -8.13
N ASN A 81 1.81 -24.78 -8.37
CA ASN A 81 3.04 -24.09 -8.01
C ASN A 81 3.48 -23.10 -9.11
N GLY A 82 2.69 -22.05 -9.30
CA GLY A 82 3.12 -20.85 -10.03
C GLY A 82 3.68 -19.79 -9.06
N TYR A 83 4.62 -18.97 -9.51
CA TYR A 83 5.08 -17.80 -8.75
C TYR A 83 4.46 -16.52 -9.32
N ILE A 84 4.26 -15.54 -8.43
CA ILE A 84 3.76 -14.21 -8.77
C ILE A 84 4.90 -13.22 -8.62
N THR A 85 5.23 -12.52 -9.69
CA THR A 85 6.19 -11.43 -9.70
C THR A 85 5.45 -10.10 -9.63
N ILE A 86 5.76 -9.30 -8.61
CA ILE A 86 5.18 -7.96 -8.41
C ILE A 86 6.28 -6.93 -8.61
N LYS A 87 6.05 -5.97 -9.52
CA LYS A 87 6.97 -4.86 -9.78
C LYS A 87 6.22 -3.54 -9.64
N GLN A 88 6.93 -2.50 -9.21
CA GLN A 88 6.41 -1.13 -9.20
C GLN A 88 7.25 -0.23 -10.11
N LYS A 89 6.60 0.71 -10.79
CA LYS A 89 7.26 1.77 -11.55
C LYS A 89 6.43 3.07 -11.47
N PRO A 90 7.04 4.26 -11.50
CA PRO A 90 6.29 5.51 -11.60
C PRO A 90 5.41 5.53 -12.86
N PHE A 91 4.19 6.07 -12.74
CA PHE A 91 3.36 6.36 -13.91
C PHE A 91 3.91 7.58 -14.66
N SER A 92 4.13 7.44 -15.97
CA SER A 92 4.52 8.56 -16.83
C SER A 92 3.80 8.47 -18.18
N LEU A 93 3.26 9.61 -18.65
CA LEU A 93 2.62 9.73 -19.96
C LEU A 93 3.65 9.88 -21.10
N PHE A 94 4.82 10.43 -20.78
CA PHE A 94 5.91 10.66 -21.72
C PHE A 94 7.14 9.88 -21.25
N SER A 95 7.87 9.27 -22.18
CA SER A 95 8.99 8.38 -21.88
C SER A 95 10.22 9.15 -21.39
N SER A 96 10.19 9.61 -20.15
CA SER A 96 11.41 9.98 -19.42
C SER A 96 11.12 10.00 -17.93
N THR A 97 11.55 8.96 -17.24
CA THR A 97 11.82 9.11 -15.80
C THR A 97 12.93 8.15 -15.39
N THR A 98 14.13 8.70 -15.23
CA THR A 98 15.30 8.07 -14.60
C THR A 98 15.18 8.02 -13.07
N ARG A 99 14.03 8.40 -12.51
CA ARG A 99 13.86 8.50 -11.05
C ARG A 99 13.45 7.15 -10.46
N GLN A 100 14.22 6.70 -9.49
CA GLN A 100 13.94 5.52 -8.67
C GLN A 100 12.95 5.86 -7.54
N GLU A 101 11.87 6.58 -7.86
CA GLU A 101 10.81 6.85 -6.89
C GLU A 101 10.13 5.53 -6.51
N LYS A 102 9.93 5.32 -5.21
CA LYS A 102 9.41 4.09 -4.64
C LYS A 102 8.38 4.42 -3.58
N TRP A 103 7.27 3.71 -3.66
CA TRP A 103 6.15 3.84 -2.74
C TRP A 103 6.01 2.60 -1.88
N TRP A 104 5.59 2.82 -0.63
CA TRP A 104 5.06 1.76 0.23
C TRP A 104 3.59 1.53 -0.12
N ILE A 105 3.31 0.47 -0.88
CA ILE A 105 1.96 0.20 -1.39
C ILE A 105 1.33 -0.94 -0.56
N PRO A 106 0.38 -0.63 0.34
CA PRO A 106 -0.42 -1.66 1.00
C PRO A 106 -1.44 -2.20 -0.02
N PHE A 107 -1.31 -3.47 -0.36
CA PHE A 107 -2.25 -4.17 -1.24
C PHE A 107 -2.97 -5.29 -0.49
N LYS A 108 -4.20 -5.57 -0.92
CA LYS A 108 -4.93 -6.79 -0.58
C LYS A 108 -5.21 -7.51 -1.89
N TYR A 109 -5.07 -8.82 -1.91
CA TYR A 109 -5.39 -9.64 -3.06
C TYR A 109 -6.44 -10.68 -2.67
N PHE A 110 -7.18 -11.14 -3.66
CA PHE A 110 -8.18 -12.19 -3.51
C PHE A 110 -7.96 -13.18 -4.65
N ASP A 111 -8.01 -14.48 -4.36
CA ASP A 111 -8.00 -15.53 -5.39
C ASP A 111 -9.41 -16.13 -5.51
N ARG A 112 -9.70 -16.79 -6.63
CA ARG A 112 -11.00 -17.45 -6.90
C ARG A 112 -11.34 -18.53 -5.87
N THR A 113 -10.34 -19.05 -5.16
CA THR A 113 -10.53 -20.05 -4.09
C THR A 113 -10.89 -19.43 -2.74
N THR A 114 -10.66 -18.13 -2.56
CA THR A 114 -10.97 -17.43 -1.30
C THR A 114 -12.42 -16.98 -1.33
N THR A 115 -13.33 -17.88 -0.94
CA THR A 115 -14.74 -17.54 -0.72
C THR A 115 -14.87 -16.86 0.65
N LYS A 116 -15.73 -15.82 0.71
CA LYS A 116 -15.94 -14.87 1.82
C LYS A 116 -15.76 -15.40 3.25
#